data_AF-A0A2B9E4L4-F1
#
_entry.id   AF-A0A2B9E4L4-F1
#
_cell.length_a   1.000
_cell.length_b   1.000
_cell.length_c   1.000
_cell.angle_alpha   90.00
_cell.angle_beta   90.00
_cell.angle_gamma   90.00
#
_symmetry.space_group_name_H-M   'P 1'
#
loop_
_entity.id
_entity.type
_entity.pdbx_description
1 polymer ?
#
loop_
_entity_poly.entity_id
_entity_poly.type
_entity_poly.pdbx_seq_one_letter_code
_entity_poly.pdbx_strand_id
1 'polypeptide(L)'
;MNKAELIQSKIEEGKLSVNEARILLGLAPIPNAEVGVKPLRKLIDELKQPEPLITITLSDIDSVPMVYYKGEWIDRKLRVGFDWETRSIDKINRTYIHIEHVPADNKRFNTEIIQHNHPIVKEEVEFYYGDERLQNKTTT
;
A
#
# COMPACT_ATOMS: atom_id res chain seq x y z
N MET A 1 1.32 4.12 -18.14
CA MET A 1 2.61 3.46 -18.40
C MET A 1 3.59 3.98 -17.36
N ASN A 2 4.07 3.12 -16.47
CA ASN A 2 5.01 3.51 -15.43
C ASN A 2 6.41 3.75 -16.03
N LYS A 3 7.29 4.46 -15.29
CA LYS A 3 8.64 4.80 -15.77
C LYS A 3 9.47 3.57 -16.18
N ALA A 4 9.26 2.43 -15.51
CA ALA A 4 9.96 1.18 -15.81
C ALA A 4 9.47 0.53 -17.11
N GLU A 5 8.16 0.52 -17.36
CA GLU A 5 7.55 0.03 -18.61
C GLU A 5 8.02 0.84 -19.82
N LEU A 6 8.13 2.16 -19.67
CA LEU A 6 8.64 3.03 -20.73
C LEU A 6 10.12 2.74 -21.02
N ILE A 7 10.94 2.57 -19.98
CA ILE A 7 12.36 2.21 -20.13
C ILE A 7 12.49 0.84 -20.81
N GLN A 8 11.65 -0.13 -20.45
CA GLN A 8 11.63 -1.47 -21.06
C GLN A 8 11.32 -1.41 -22.56
N SER A 9 10.26 -0.70 -22.95
CA SER A 9 9.90 -0.50 -24.37
C SER A 9 11.05 0.13 -25.15
N LYS A 10 11.80 1.08 -24.56
CA LYS A 10 12.94 1.71 -25.24
C LYS A 10 14.15 0.78 -25.38
N ILE A 11 14.38 -0.13 -24.43
CA ILE A 11 15.43 -1.15 -24.56
C ILE A 11 15.05 -2.17 -25.65
N GLU A 12 13.80 -2.63 -25.67
CA GLU A 12 13.29 -3.59 -26.67
C GLU A 12 13.27 -3.01 -28.09
N GLU A 13 12.96 -1.72 -28.21
CA GLU A 13 13.08 -0.96 -29.47
C GLU A 13 14.55 -0.71 -29.88
N GLY A 14 15.54 -1.12 -29.06
CA GLY A 14 16.97 -0.86 -29.30
C GLY A 14 17.36 0.61 -29.16
N LYS A 15 16.49 1.45 -28.58
CA LYS A 15 16.68 2.90 -28.41
C LYS A 15 17.40 3.26 -27.12
N LEU A 16 17.62 2.31 -26.23
CA LEU A 16 18.28 2.52 -24.94
C LEU A 16 19.15 1.31 -24.59
N SER A 17 20.40 1.55 -24.22
CA SER A 17 21.29 0.52 -23.69
C SER A 17 20.99 0.23 -22.21
N VAL A 18 21.44 -0.93 -21.75
CA VAL A 18 21.28 -1.35 -20.34
C VAL A 18 21.96 -0.37 -19.38
N ASN A 19 23.12 0.20 -19.75
CA ASN A 19 23.81 1.17 -18.89
C ASN A 19 23.08 2.52 -18.86
N GLU A 20 22.50 2.97 -19.97
CA GLU A 20 21.66 4.17 -19.98
C GLU A 20 20.40 3.99 -19.13
N ALA A 21 19.76 2.82 -19.20
CA ALA A 21 18.62 2.48 -18.34
C ALA A 21 18.98 2.51 -16.84
N ARG A 22 20.17 2.00 -16.48
CA ARG A 22 20.67 2.02 -15.09
C ARG A 22 20.89 3.44 -14.59
N ILE A 23 21.46 4.32 -15.41
CA ILE A 23 21.65 5.74 -15.06
C ILE A 23 20.29 6.43 -14.84
N LEU A 24 19.30 6.18 -15.68
CA LEU A 24 17.94 6.74 -15.54
C LEU A 24 17.20 6.27 -14.27
N LEU A 25 17.67 5.17 -13.69
CA LEU A 25 17.20 4.59 -12.43
C LEU A 25 18.08 4.97 -11.23
N GLY A 26 19.12 5.80 -11.41
CA GLY A 26 20.04 6.23 -10.34
C GLY A 26 21.07 5.18 -9.94
N LEU A 27 21.31 4.17 -10.80
CA LEU A 27 22.26 3.08 -10.55
C LEU A 27 23.57 3.30 -11.30
N ALA A 28 24.67 2.84 -10.71
CA ALA A 28 25.98 2.86 -11.37
C ALA A 28 25.99 1.96 -12.63
N PRO A 29 26.66 2.37 -13.72
CA PRO A 29 26.82 1.54 -14.91
C PRO A 29 27.63 0.27 -14.60
N ILE A 30 27.41 -0.78 -15.38
CA ILE A 30 28.18 -2.02 -15.25
C ILE A 30 29.47 -1.87 -16.06
N PRO A 31 30.65 -1.93 -15.41
CA PRO A 31 31.94 -1.94 -16.11
C PRO A 31 32.14 -3.31 -16.77
N ASN A 32 32.58 -3.32 -18.03
CA ASN A 32 32.94 -4.53 -18.80
C ASN A 32 31.83 -5.60 -18.83
N ALA A 33 30.78 -5.34 -19.60
CA ALA A 33 29.65 -6.25 -19.79
C ALA A 33 30.04 -7.53 -20.59
N GLU A 34 30.95 -8.33 -20.04
CA GLU A 34 31.24 -9.71 -20.44
C GLU A 34 31.32 -10.58 -19.19
N VAL A 35 30.22 -10.69 -18.44
CA VAL A 35 30.12 -11.69 -17.37
C VAL A 35 28.71 -12.24 -17.39
N GLY A 36 28.63 -13.53 -17.76
CA GLY A 36 27.47 -14.42 -17.78
C GLY A 36 26.13 -13.74 -17.54
N VAL A 37 25.38 -13.54 -18.63
CA VAL A 37 24.05 -12.92 -18.66
C VAL A 37 23.18 -13.57 -17.60
N LYS A 38 23.18 -13.03 -16.38
CA LYS A 38 22.04 -13.19 -15.48
C LYS A 38 20.86 -12.71 -16.33
N PRO A 39 19.85 -13.56 -16.59
CA PRO A 39 18.77 -13.19 -17.48
C PRO A 39 18.23 -11.82 -17.04
N LEU A 40 18.14 -10.88 -17.97
CA LEU A 40 17.73 -9.49 -17.70
C LEU A 40 16.45 -9.44 -16.84
N ARG A 41 15.53 -10.40 -17.06
CA ARG A 41 14.33 -10.63 -16.25
C ARG A 41 14.62 -10.82 -14.76
N LYS A 42 15.62 -11.61 -14.40
CA LYS A 42 15.99 -11.87 -13.00
C LYS A 42 16.56 -10.63 -12.31
N LEU A 43 17.37 -9.83 -13.03
CA LEU A 43 17.83 -8.53 -12.54
C LEU A 43 16.68 -7.54 -12.36
N ILE A 44 15.73 -7.52 -13.29
CA ILE A 44 14.55 -6.64 -13.22
C ILE A 44 13.60 -7.06 -12.09
N ASP A 45 13.38 -8.37 -11.89
CA ASP A 45 12.54 -8.87 -10.80
C ASP A 45 13.21 -8.65 -9.43
N GLU A 46 14.54 -8.74 -9.34
CA GLU A 46 15.31 -8.35 -8.14
C GLU A 46 15.29 -6.83 -7.90
N LEU A 47 15.04 -6.02 -8.94
CA LEU A 47 14.93 -4.56 -8.88
C LEU A 47 13.47 -4.08 -8.70
N LYS A 48 12.47 -4.95 -8.88
CA LYS A 48 11.08 -4.63 -8.55
C LYS A 48 10.99 -4.48 -7.04
N GLN A 49 10.83 -3.24 -6.60
CA GLN A 49 10.38 -2.99 -5.24
C GLN A 49 9.06 -3.75 -5.04
N PRO A 50 8.86 -4.41 -3.89
CA PRO A 50 7.59 -5.05 -3.60
C PRO A 50 6.49 -4.02 -3.79
N GLU A 51 5.44 -4.40 -4.53
CA GLU A 51 4.33 -3.49 -4.79
C GLU A 51 3.77 -2.98 -3.46
N PRO A 52 3.66 -1.66 -3.26
CA PRO A 52 3.09 -1.12 -2.03
C PRO A 52 1.69 -1.69 -1.82
N LEU A 53 1.39 -2.11 -0.59
CA LEU A 53 0.04 -2.56 -0.21
C LEU A 53 -1.00 -1.46 -0.51
N ILE A 54 -0.64 -0.22 -0.20
CA ILE A 54 -1.46 0.96 -0.47
C ILE A 54 -0.57 2.14 -0.84
N THR A 55 -1.00 2.94 -1.81
CA THR A 55 -0.43 4.26 -2.10
C THR A 55 -1.57 5.27 -2.08
N ILE A 56 -1.46 6.28 -1.22
CA ILE A 56 -2.40 7.40 -1.16
C ILE A 56 -1.62 8.65 -1.55
N THR A 57 -2.04 9.30 -2.62
CA THR A 57 -1.45 10.57 -3.08
C THR A 57 -2.51 11.64 -3.02
N LEU A 58 -2.17 12.73 -2.36
CA LEU A 58 -3.02 13.91 -2.23
C LEU A 58 -2.27 15.08 -2.86
N SER A 59 -2.87 15.71 -3.88
CA SER A 59 -2.23 16.81 -4.61
C SER A 59 -2.34 18.14 -3.86
N ASP A 60 -3.45 18.31 -3.14
CA ASP A 60 -3.78 19.46 -2.31
C ASP A 60 -4.68 19.01 -1.15
N ILE A 61 -4.70 19.75 -0.04
CA ILE A 61 -5.46 19.38 1.16
C ILE A 61 -6.96 19.15 0.89
N ASP A 62 -7.53 19.87 -0.07
CA ASP A 62 -8.96 19.78 -0.43
C ASP A 62 -9.21 18.85 -1.63
N SER A 63 -8.17 18.22 -2.19
CA SER A 63 -8.30 17.34 -3.35
C SER A 63 -8.84 15.96 -2.99
N VAL A 64 -9.48 15.29 -3.96
CA VAL A 64 -9.83 13.87 -3.82
C VAL A 64 -8.56 13.03 -3.98
N PRO A 65 -8.18 12.18 -3.00
CA PRO A 65 -6.95 11.43 -3.08
C PRO A 65 -6.97 10.39 -4.21
N MET A 66 -5.84 10.24 -4.89
CA MET A 66 -5.57 9.07 -5.72
C MET A 66 -5.15 7.91 -4.82
N VAL A 67 -5.88 6.80 -4.89
CA VAL A 67 -5.62 5.62 -4.06
C VAL A 67 -5.36 4.42 -4.96
N TYR A 68 -4.23 3.78 -4.74
CA TYR A 68 -3.90 2.47 -5.29
C TYR A 68 -3.84 1.46 -4.15
N TYR A 69 -4.44 0.28 -4.34
CA TYR A 69 -4.38 -0.84 -3.40
C TYR A 69 -3.86 -2.07 -4.14
N LYS A 70 -2.75 -2.64 -3.67
CA LYS A 70 -2.03 -3.75 -4.34
C LYS A 70 -1.81 -3.49 -5.84
N GLY A 71 -1.39 -2.28 -6.18
CA GLY A 71 -1.15 -1.84 -7.55
C GLY A 71 -2.40 -1.42 -8.35
N GLU A 72 -3.61 -1.72 -7.88
CA GLU A 72 -4.84 -1.39 -8.60
C GLU A 72 -5.41 -0.03 -8.20
N TRP A 73 -5.82 0.76 -9.19
CA TRP A 73 -6.46 2.06 -8.95
C TRP A 73 -7.89 1.87 -8.42
N ILE A 74 -8.17 2.43 -7.25
CA ILE A 74 -9.52 2.44 -6.69
C ILE A 74 -10.21 3.74 -7.13
N ASP A 75 -11.21 3.63 -8.01
CA ASP A 75 -12.05 4.74 -8.45
C ASP A 75 -13.34 4.85 -7.60
N ARG A 76 -14.09 5.96 -7.73
CA ARG A 76 -15.41 6.21 -7.12
C ARG A 76 -15.44 5.93 -5.61
N LYS A 77 -14.41 6.43 -4.95
CA LYS A 77 -14.20 6.33 -3.51
C LYS A 77 -15.20 7.22 -2.79
N LEU A 78 -15.80 6.69 -1.74
CA LEU A 78 -16.68 7.41 -0.84
C LEU A 78 -15.94 7.84 0.41
N ARG A 79 -15.07 6.96 0.94
CA ARG A 79 -14.29 7.23 2.14
C ARG A 79 -12.94 6.54 2.07
N VAL A 80 -11.90 7.27 2.47
CA VAL A 80 -10.54 6.74 2.64
C VAL A 80 -10.08 7.13 4.03
N GLY A 81 -9.83 6.13 4.87
CA GLY A 81 -9.27 6.27 6.22
C GLY A 81 -7.93 5.56 6.29
N PHE A 82 -6.91 6.26 6.75
CA PHE A 82 -5.62 5.71 7.11
C PHE A 82 -5.22 6.27 8.46
N ASP A 83 -5.16 5.40 9.45
CA ASP A 83 -4.70 5.75 10.79
C ASP A 83 -3.51 4.85 11.14
N TRP A 84 -2.51 5.44 11.77
CA TRP A 84 -1.33 4.72 12.21
C TRP A 84 -0.83 5.32 13.52
N GLU A 85 -0.48 4.42 14.45
CA GLU A 85 0.14 4.80 15.71
C GLU A 85 1.53 4.15 15.79
N THR A 86 2.49 4.86 16.40
CA THR A 86 3.79 4.25 16.75
C THR A 86 3.57 3.11 17.75
N ARG A 87 4.31 2.01 17.57
CA ARG A 87 4.23 0.84 18.46
C ARG A 87 4.62 1.22 19.89
N SER A 88 3.79 0.85 20.87
CA SER A 88 4.15 0.85 22.29
C SER A 88 4.22 -0.58 22.81
N ILE A 89 4.72 -0.76 24.04
CA ILE A 89 4.87 -2.08 24.69
C ILE A 89 3.55 -2.86 24.70
N ASP A 90 2.42 -2.16 24.84
CA ASP A 90 1.08 -2.78 24.99
C ASP A 90 0.20 -2.67 23.73
N LYS A 91 0.69 -2.03 22.65
CA LYS A 91 -0.10 -1.75 21.43
C LYS A 91 0.62 -2.29 20.19
N ILE A 92 0.21 -3.48 19.76
CA ILE A 92 0.72 -4.16 18.55
C ILE A 92 -0.28 -3.92 17.40
N ASN A 93 0.24 -3.58 16.20
CA ASN A 93 -0.49 -3.50 14.92
C ASN A 93 -1.70 -2.54 14.86
N ARG A 94 -1.47 -1.23 15.05
CA ARG A 94 -2.51 -0.18 14.95
C ARG A 94 -2.64 0.51 13.59
N THR A 95 -1.98 0.02 12.55
CA THR A 95 -2.22 0.57 11.21
C THR A 95 -3.61 0.16 10.74
N TYR A 96 -4.56 1.08 10.81
CA TYR A 96 -5.92 0.90 10.34
C TYR A 96 -6.06 1.47 8.93
N ILE A 97 -6.63 0.66 8.04
CA ILE A 97 -6.92 1.07 6.66
C ILE A 97 -8.39 0.79 6.41
N HIS A 98 -9.10 1.76 5.85
CA HIS A 98 -10.48 1.63 5.42
C HIS A 98 -10.69 2.37 4.11
N ILE A 99 -11.07 1.65 3.06
CA ILE A 99 -11.41 2.23 1.76
C ILE A 99 -12.81 1.75 1.42
N GLU A 100 -13.74 2.69 1.37
CA GLU A 100 -15.10 2.45 0.87
C GLU A 100 -15.22 3.01 -0.54
N HIS A 101 -15.70 2.20 -1.49
CA HIS A 101 -15.89 2.60 -2.87
C HIS A 101 -17.12 1.94 -3.49
N VAL A 102 -17.60 2.49 -4.61
CA VAL A 102 -18.64 1.85 -5.41
C VAL A 102 -17.98 1.10 -6.56
N PRO A 103 -18.19 -0.21 -6.75
CA PRO A 103 -17.61 -1.01 -7.85
C PRO A 103 -18.16 -0.62 -9.23
N ALA A 104 -17.28 -0.45 -10.23
CA ALA A 104 -17.62 0.16 -11.53
C ALA A 104 -18.92 -0.35 -12.18
N ASP A 105 -19.19 -1.65 -12.07
CA ASP A 105 -20.32 -2.40 -12.64
C ASP A 105 -21.58 -2.41 -11.76
N ASN A 106 -21.57 -1.74 -10.61
CA ASN A 106 -22.64 -1.82 -9.64
C ASN A 106 -23.91 -1.06 -10.07
N LYS A 107 -24.93 -1.82 -10.48
CA LYS A 107 -26.25 -1.32 -10.89
C LYS A 107 -27.19 -0.97 -9.72
N ARG A 108 -26.82 -1.29 -8.48
CA ARG A 108 -27.70 -1.19 -7.30
C ARG A 108 -27.18 -0.27 -6.19
N PHE A 109 -26.15 0.54 -6.47
CA PHE A 109 -25.55 1.48 -5.51
C PHE A 109 -24.98 0.84 -4.22
N ASN A 110 -24.67 -0.47 -4.22
CA ASN A 110 -23.99 -1.06 -3.06
C ASN A 110 -22.53 -0.55 -2.97
N THR A 111 -21.97 -0.50 -1.77
CA THR A 111 -20.56 -0.14 -1.55
C THR A 111 -19.73 -1.39 -1.23
N GLU A 112 -18.46 -1.36 -1.60
CA GLU A 112 -17.46 -2.34 -1.21
C GLU A 112 -16.45 -1.70 -0.26
N ILE A 113 -15.95 -2.51 0.67
CA ILE A 113 -15.05 -2.05 1.73
C ILE A 113 -13.78 -2.91 1.70
N ILE A 114 -12.63 -2.26 1.55
CA ILE A 114 -11.31 -2.85 1.80
C ILE A 114 -10.87 -2.38 3.18
N GLN A 115 -10.59 -3.33 4.08
CA GLN A 115 -10.30 -3.01 5.48
C GLN A 115 -9.15 -3.85 6.06
N HIS A 116 -8.29 -3.20 6.86
CA HIS A 116 -7.19 -3.84 7.61
C HIS A 116 -7.18 -3.38 9.06
N ASN A 117 -6.89 -4.31 9.98
CA ASN A 117 -6.75 -4.07 11.44
C ASN A 117 -7.85 -3.16 12.00
N HIS A 118 -9.12 -3.47 11.72
CA HIS A 118 -10.24 -2.71 12.26
C HIS A 118 -10.12 -2.63 13.79
N PRO A 119 -10.23 -1.43 14.39
CA PRO A 119 -10.13 -1.30 15.82
C PRO A 119 -11.18 -2.18 16.48
N ILE A 120 -10.73 -3.19 17.22
CA ILE A 120 -11.62 -3.90 18.14
C ILE A 120 -11.81 -2.95 19.32
N VAL A 121 -12.92 -2.22 19.32
CA VAL A 121 -13.34 -1.47 20.50
C VAL A 121 -13.68 -2.52 21.55
N LYS A 122 -12.80 -2.73 22.53
CA LYS A 122 -13.21 -3.38 23.77
C LYS A 122 -14.08 -2.36 24.49
N GLU A 123 -15.39 -2.52 24.43
CA GLU A 123 -16.27 -1.85 25.38
C GLU A 123 -15.84 -2.32 26.77
N GLU A 124 -15.19 -1.44 27.53
CA GLU A 124 -15.10 -1.61 28.97
C GLU A 124 -16.52 -1.44 29.52
N VAL A 125 -17.25 -2.55 29.60
CA VAL A 125 -18.54 -2.58 30.28
C VAL A 125 -18.24 -2.48 31.78
N GLU A 126 -18.31 -1.27 32.33
CA GLU A 126 -18.25 -1.03 33.77
C GLU A 126 -19.50 -1.64 34.43
N PHE A 127 -19.35 -2.82 35.04
CA PHE A 127 -20.39 -3.41 35.87
C PHE A 127 -20.35 -2.80 37.28
N TYR A 128 -21.31 -1.93 37.60
CA TYR A 128 -21.56 -1.48 38.97
C TYR A 128 -22.32 -2.58 39.71
N TYR A 129 -21.62 -3.44 40.45
CA TYR A 129 -22.26 -4.22 41.50
C TYR A 129 -22.49 -3.29 42.69
N GLY A 130 -23.72 -3.26 43.21
CA GLY A 130 -24.17 -2.38 44.31
C GLY A 130 -23.54 -2.69 45.68
N ASP A 131 -22.26 -3.04 45.71
CA ASP A 131 -21.46 -3.15 46.92
C ASP A 131 -20.00 -2.79 46.53
N GLU A 132 -19.44 -1.77 47.18
CA GLU A 132 -18.28 -0.95 46.79
C GLU A 132 -16.94 -1.69 46.56
N ARG A 133 -16.86 -2.58 45.58
CA ARG A 133 -15.59 -3.21 45.16
C ARG A 133 -15.47 -3.25 43.64
N LEU A 134 -14.75 -2.25 43.10
CA LEU A 134 -14.28 -2.24 41.72
C LEU A 134 -13.37 -3.47 41.47
N GLN A 135 -13.83 -4.37 40.61
CA GLN A 135 -12.96 -5.40 40.00
C GLN A 135 -12.98 -5.23 38.49
N ASN A 136 -11.85 -4.78 37.93
CA ASN A 136 -11.64 -4.79 36.49
C ASN A 136 -11.40 -6.25 36.07
N LYS A 137 -12.37 -6.88 35.41
CA LYS A 137 -12.18 -8.18 34.77
C LYS A 137 -12.02 -8.00 33.27
N THR A 138 -10.92 -8.52 32.75
CA THR A 138 -10.67 -8.65 31.32
C THR A 138 -11.26 -9.98 30.86
N THR A 139 -12.24 -9.95 29.96
CA THR A 139 -12.76 -11.18 29.32
C THR A 139 -11.97 -11.44 28.04
N THR A 140 -11.44 -12.65 27.92
CA THR A 140 -10.59 -13.14 26.80
C THR A 140 -11.45 -13.57 25.61
#